data_AF-A0AAE9Z8X3-F1
#
_entry.id   AF-A0AAE9Z8X3-F1
#
_cell.length_a   1.000
_cell.length_b   1.000
_cell.length_c   1.000
_cell.angle_alpha   90.00
_cell.angle_beta   90.00
_cell.angle_gamma   90.00
#
_symmetry.space_group_name_H-M   'P 1'
#
loop_
_entity.id
_entity.type
_entity.pdbx_description
1 polymer ?
#
loop_
_entity_poly.entity_id
_entity_poly.type
_entity_poly.pdbx_seq_one_letter_code
_entity_poly.pdbx_strand_id
1 'polypeptide(L)'
;MKKIITLLFTLLPLVLLSFLTQANTHHVPAPLHAENLRVGHHVKMLPPGHEKLRVYGFIYYFNDGIFYQASPSGFVVVKAPIGARISNLPHNHLNFNLGGEHYFYFDGTYYQLNGPGFLVVEPPIGAPAPADMNSKLAEPNKITSKPEPTMPDASYSTDAVKTSN
;
A
#
# COMPACT_ATOMS: atom_id res chain seq x y z
N MET A 1 36.79 65.82 12.97
CA MET A 1 37.64 65.08 13.94
C MET A 1 36.77 64.50 15.04
N LYS A 2 36.68 63.16 15.12
CA LYS A 2 36.63 62.30 16.34
C LYS A 2 36.13 60.91 15.92
N LYS A 3 37.05 59.95 15.92
CA LYS A 3 36.83 58.51 15.72
C LYS A 3 36.63 57.87 17.12
N ILE A 4 35.62 57.03 17.28
CA ILE A 4 35.45 56.07 18.39
C ILE A 4 34.79 54.84 17.73
N ILE A 5 35.52 53.87 17.19
CA ILE A 5 36.14 52.71 17.85
C ILE A 5 35.09 51.83 18.56
N THR A 6 34.54 50.90 17.76
CA THR A 6 34.42 49.46 18.00
C THR A 6 34.45 48.96 19.45
N LEU A 7 33.30 48.51 19.96
CA LEU A 7 33.19 47.31 20.81
C LEU A 7 31.71 46.99 21.10
N LEU A 8 31.14 46.00 20.41
CA LEU A 8 30.09 45.12 20.96
C LEU A 8 29.92 43.88 20.04
N PHE A 9 31.01 43.15 19.87
CA PHE A 9 30.93 41.73 19.51
C PHE A 9 30.61 40.96 20.81
N THR A 10 29.75 39.95 20.73
CA THR A 10 29.31 39.00 21.78
C THR A 10 28.08 39.36 22.61
N LEU A 11 26.90 39.18 22.02
CA LEU A 11 25.79 38.57 22.77
C LEU A 11 25.26 37.36 21.99
N LEU A 12 25.87 36.23 22.35
CA LEU A 12 25.54 34.84 22.12
C LEU A 12 24.05 34.58 21.72
N PRO A 13 23.79 33.76 20.69
CA PRO A 13 22.43 33.38 20.33
C PRO A 13 21.94 32.35 21.34
N LEU A 14 21.19 32.81 22.35
CA LEU A 14 20.56 31.93 23.32
C LEU A 14 19.09 32.34 23.50
N VAL A 15 18.32 32.24 22.42
CA VAL A 15 16.89 31.91 22.51
C VAL A 15 16.76 30.48 21.98
N LEU A 16 17.45 29.57 22.66
CA LEU A 16 17.14 28.15 22.61
C LEU A 16 16.00 27.91 23.60
N LEU A 17 15.08 27.02 23.22
CA LEU A 17 13.91 26.59 23.97
C LEU A 17 12.78 27.63 24.07
N SER A 18 11.87 27.59 23.10
CA SER A 18 10.47 27.21 23.35
C SER A 18 9.57 27.65 22.21
N PHE A 19 9.68 26.98 21.07
CA PHE A 19 8.46 26.63 20.37
C PHE A 19 8.57 25.15 20.07
N LEU A 20 7.83 24.41 20.91
CA LEU A 20 7.49 23.02 20.75
C LEU A 20 7.49 22.66 19.27
N THR A 21 8.19 21.59 18.92
CA THR A 21 7.79 20.78 17.79
C THR A 21 6.29 20.56 17.95
N GLN A 22 5.50 21.40 17.30
CA GLN A 22 4.13 21.05 17.02
C GLN A 22 4.35 19.84 16.12
N ALA A 23 4.23 18.66 16.74
CA ALA A 23 3.77 17.52 16.02
C ALA A 23 2.43 17.99 15.46
N ASN A 24 2.47 18.63 14.29
CA ASN A 24 1.64 18.22 13.19
C ASN A 24 1.89 16.71 13.09
N THR A 25 1.23 15.98 13.99
CA THR A 25 0.35 14.94 13.55
C THR A 25 -0.45 15.58 12.42
N HIS A 26 0.14 15.58 11.23
CA HIS A 26 -0.58 15.15 10.06
C HIS A 26 -1.13 13.80 10.49
N HIS A 27 -2.25 13.83 11.21
CA HIS A 27 -3.20 12.78 11.19
C HIS A 27 -3.48 12.65 9.71
N VAL A 28 -2.68 11.81 9.05
CA VAL A 28 -3.02 11.29 7.75
C VAL A 28 -4.42 10.76 8.02
N PRO A 29 -5.47 11.34 7.41
CA PRO A 29 -6.79 10.73 7.54
C PRO A 29 -6.55 9.28 7.17
N ALA A 30 -6.94 8.36 8.06
CA ALA A 30 -6.82 6.94 7.79
C ALA A 30 -7.27 6.74 6.33
N PRO A 31 -6.47 6.07 5.47
CA PRO A 31 -6.90 5.81 4.11
C PRO A 31 -8.30 5.24 4.24
N LEU A 32 -9.29 5.90 3.60
CA LEU A 32 -10.69 5.51 3.68
C LEU A 32 -10.74 4.00 3.44
N HIS A 33 -10.86 3.23 4.52
CA HIS A 33 -10.74 1.78 4.41
C HIS A 33 -11.86 1.33 3.47
N ALA A 34 -11.50 0.53 2.47
CA ALA A 34 -12.36 0.07 1.39
C ALA A 34 -13.65 -0.63 1.86
N GLU A 35 -13.80 -0.86 3.16
CA GLU A 35 -14.93 -1.59 3.77
C GLU A 35 -16.32 -0.96 3.55
N ASN A 36 -16.46 0.31 3.14
CA ASN A 36 -17.79 0.93 2.97
C ASN A 36 -18.07 1.57 1.60
N LEU A 37 -17.11 1.52 0.66
CA LEU A 37 -17.25 2.18 -0.65
C LEU A 37 -17.74 1.19 -1.70
N ARG A 38 -19.06 1.00 -1.74
CA ARG A 38 -19.71 0.15 -2.75
C ARG A 38 -19.87 0.89 -4.07
N VAL A 39 -20.00 0.14 -5.16
CA VAL A 39 -20.36 0.69 -6.48
C VAL A 39 -21.61 1.57 -6.37
N GLY A 40 -21.53 2.77 -6.94
CA GLY A 40 -22.56 3.81 -6.86
C GLY A 40 -22.38 4.80 -5.70
N HIS A 41 -21.46 4.54 -4.76
CA HIS A 41 -21.18 5.49 -3.68
C HIS A 41 -20.51 6.75 -4.23
N HIS A 42 -21.00 7.92 -3.82
CA HIS A 42 -20.43 9.21 -4.24
C HIS A 42 -19.43 9.74 -3.23
N VAL A 43 -18.28 10.21 -3.70
CA VAL A 43 -17.26 10.88 -2.91
C VAL A 43 -17.00 12.27 -3.48
N LYS A 44 -16.80 13.26 -2.60
CA LYS A 44 -16.55 14.65 -3.04
C LYS A 44 -15.14 14.82 -3.62
N MET A 45 -14.18 14.09 -3.09
CA MET A 45 -12.77 14.16 -3.46
C MET A 45 -12.18 12.76 -3.52
N LEU A 46 -11.23 12.55 -4.43
CA LEU A 46 -10.48 11.31 -4.50
C LEU A 46 -9.48 11.22 -3.34
N PRO A 47 -9.18 10.00 -2.87
CA PRO A 47 -8.08 9.81 -1.94
C PRO A 47 -6.74 10.30 -2.51
N PRO A 48 -5.80 10.74 -1.65
CA PRO A 48 -4.43 11.04 -2.06
C PRO A 48 -3.76 9.82 -2.71
N GLY A 49 -2.89 10.07 -3.69
CA GLY A 49 -2.16 8.99 -4.38
C GLY A 49 -3.02 8.17 -5.36
N HIS A 50 -4.18 8.67 -5.77
CA HIS A 50 -4.95 8.05 -6.84
C HIS A 50 -4.18 8.06 -8.17
N GLU A 51 -4.35 6.99 -8.95
CA GLU A 51 -3.84 6.86 -10.30
C GLU A 51 -4.92 7.28 -11.30
N LYS A 52 -4.56 8.06 -12.32
CA LYS A 52 -5.46 8.42 -13.42
C LYS A 52 -5.30 7.43 -14.57
N LEU A 53 -6.39 6.78 -14.95
CA LEU A 53 -6.41 5.73 -15.96
C LEU A 53 -7.20 6.18 -17.20
N ARG A 54 -6.72 5.82 -18.39
CA ARG A 54 -7.45 6.02 -19.65
C ARG A 54 -7.85 4.67 -20.21
N VAL A 55 -9.15 4.39 -20.29
CA VAL A 55 -9.71 3.10 -20.72
C VAL A 55 -10.78 3.35 -21.77
N TYR A 56 -10.57 2.86 -22.99
CA TYR A 56 -11.48 3.04 -24.14
C TYR A 56 -11.96 4.48 -24.36
N GLY A 57 -11.09 5.47 -24.12
CA GLY A 57 -11.41 6.90 -24.28
C GLY A 57 -12.02 7.58 -23.06
N PHE A 58 -12.43 6.81 -22.04
CA PHE A 58 -12.93 7.32 -20.77
C PHE A 58 -11.80 7.48 -19.75
N ILE A 59 -11.99 8.43 -18.83
CA ILE A 59 -11.10 8.62 -17.69
C ILE A 59 -11.70 7.92 -16.48
N TYR A 60 -10.87 7.09 -15.85
CA TYR A 60 -11.12 6.50 -14.55
C TYR A 60 -10.04 6.93 -13.58
N TYR A 61 -10.32 6.78 -12.30
CA TYR A 61 -9.36 6.99 -11.24
C TYR A 61 -9.31 5.74 -10.38
N PHE A 62 -8.14 5.34 -9.95
CA PHE A 62 -7.93 4.15 -9.14
C PHE A 62 -7.21 4.50 -7.86
N ASN A 63 -7.66 3.95 -6.75
CA ASN A 63 -6.95 4.02 -5.49
C ASN A 63 -7.24 2.77 -4.66
N ASP A 64 -6.18 2.01 -4.37
CA ASP A 64 -6.16 0.84 -3.48
C ASP A 64 -7.36 -0.13 -3.65
N GLY A 65 -7.59 -0.58 -4.89
CA GLY A 65 -8.68 -1.52 -5.20
C GLY A 65 -9.98 -0.88 -5.65
N ILE A 66 -10.16 0.42 -5.44
CA ILE A 66 -11.40 1.13 -5.76
C ILE A 66 -11.24 1.92 -7.05
N PHE A 67 -12.21 1.76 -7.95
CA PHE A 67 -12.29 2.53 -9.18
C PHE A 67 -13.35 3.62 -9.07
N TYR A 68 -13.04 4.79 -9.61
CA TYR A 68 -13.90 5.96 -9.59
C TYR A 68 -14.05 6.54 -11.00
N GLN A 69 -15.18 7.19 -11.23
CA GLN A 69 -15.41 8.03 -12.40
C GLN A 69 -15.89 9.42 -11.95
N ALA A 70 -15.57 10.45 -12.73
CA ALA A 70 -16.07 11.79 -12.46
C ALA A 70 -17.60 11.83 -12.58
N SER A 71 -18.24 12.59 -11.69
CA SER A 71 -19.68 12.84 -11.66
C SER A 71 -19.94 14.33 -11.41
N PRO A 72 -21.15 14.86 -11.68
CA PRO A 72 -21.43 16.28 -11.47
C PRO A 72 -21.15 16.81 -10.06
N SER A 73 -21.21 15.94 -9.04
CA SER A 73 -21.01 16.29 -7.63
C SER A 73 -19.71 15.76 -7.02
N GLY A 74 -18.71 15.43 -7.85
CA GLY A 74 -17.44 14.86 -7.41
C GLY A 74 -17.11 13.59 -8.19
N PHE A 75 -17.05 12.45 -7.51
CA PHE A 75 -16.72 11.16 -8.10
C PHE A 75 -17.69 10.08 -7.62
N VAL A 76 -17.88 9.05 -8.43
CA VAL A 76 -18.70 7.88 -8.10
C VAL A 76 -17.85 6.63 -8.18
N VAL A 77 -18.01 5.73 -7.21
CA VAL A 77 -17.38 4.41 -7.21
C VAL A 77 -18.00 3.55 -8.31
N VAL A 78 -17.18 2.95 -9.15
CA VAL A 78 -17.59 2.09 -10.26
C VAL A 78 -16.96 0.71 -10.15
N LYS A 79 -17.50 -0.26 -10.89
CA LYS A 79 -16.83 -1.54 -11.07
C LYS A 79 -15.48 -1.34 -11.77
N ALA A 80 -14.53 -2.24 -11.49
CA ALA A 80 -13.27 -2.26 -12.21
C ALA A 80 -13.52 -2.35 -13.73
N PRO A 81 -13.06 -1.37 -14.53
CA PRO A 81 -13.27 -1.41 -15.97
C PRO A 81 -12.29 -2.42 -16.58
N ILE A 82 -12.83 -3.41 -17.28
CA ILE A 82 -12.03 -4.37 -18.04
C ILE A 82 -11.10 -3.60 -18.99
N GLY A 83 -9.83 -4.02 -19.05
CA GLY A 83 -8.81 -3.35 -19.84
C GLY A 83 -8.12 -2.16 -19.16
N ALA A 84 -8.50 -1.79 -17.93
CA ALA A 84 -7.70 -0.86 -17.13
C ALA A 84 -6.31 -1.45 -16.85
N ARG A 85 -5.26 -0.65 -17.03
CA ARG A 85 -3.91 -0.99 -16.60
C ARG A 85 -3.54 -0.13 -15.40
N ILE A 86 -3.30 -0.77 -14.27
CA ILE A 86 -2.83 -0.09 -13.04
C ILE A 86 -1.34 -0.34 -12.85
N SER A 87 -0.68 0.60 -12.17
CA SER A 87 0.75 0.51 -11.89
C SER A 87 1.07 -0.35 -10.67
N ASN A 88 0.22 -0.27 -9.63
CA ASN A 88 0.38 -1.02 -8.40
C ASN A 88 -0.90 -1.77 -8.06
N LEU A 89 -0.77 -3.03 -7.63
CA LEU A 89 -1.90 -3.81 -7.14
C LEU A 89 -2.44 -3.23 -5.83
N PRO A 90 -3.73 -3.47 -5.52
CA PRO A 90 -4.28 -3.19 -4.21
C PRO A 90 -3.49 -3.90 -3.10
N HIS A 91 -3.51 -3.33 -1.90
CA HIS A 91 -3.01 -4.03 -0.71
C HIS A 91 -3.79 -5.33 -0.49
N ASN A 92 -3.11 -6.35 0.05
CA ASN A 92 -3.68 -7.66 0.35
C ASN A 92 -4.25 -8.42 -0.86
N HIS A 93 -3.81 -8.16 -2.09
CA HIS A 93 -4.22 -9.02 -3.21
C HIS A 93 -3.74 -10.47 -3.03
N LEU A 94 -4.46 -11.40 -3.66
CA LEU A 94 -4.01 -12.78 -3.84
C LEU A 94 -3.33 -12.92 -5.19
N ASN A 95 -2.35 -13.82 -5.30
CA ASN A 95 -1.71 -14.18 -6.57
C ASN A 95 -1.88 -15.67 -6.87
N PHE A 96 -1.98 -16.02 -8.14
CA PHE A 96 -2.06 -17.40 -8.61
C PHE A 96 -1.57 -17.52 -10.06
N ASN A 97 -1.14 -18.72 -10.44
CA ASN A 97 -0.69 -19.00 -11.80
C ASN A 97 -1.72 -19.88 -12.51
N LEU A 98 -2.00 -19.57 -13.78
CA LEU A 98 -2.95 -20.34 -14.59
C LEU A 98 -2.49 -20.32 -16.04
N GLY A 99 -2.31 -21.50 -16.64
CA GLY A 99 -1.90 -21.61 -18.04
C GLY A 99 -0.53 -20.98 -18.37
N GLY A 100 0.38 -20.87 -17.39
CA GLY A 100 1.68 -20.22 -17.55
C GLY A 100 1.67 -18.69 -17.36
N GLU A 101 0.50 -18.10 -17.15
CA GLU A 101 0.31 -16.68 -16.91
C GLU A 101 0.16 -16.37 -15.41
N HIS A 102 0.58 -15.17 -15.01
CA HIS A 102 0.50 -14.70 -13.62
C HIS A 102 -0.74 -13.84 -13.43
N TYR A 103 -1.61 -14.26 -12.52
CA TYR A 103 -2.85 -13.57 -12.18
C TYR A 103 -2.88 -13.14 -10.73
N PHE A 104 -3.69 -12.11 -10.48
CA PHE A 104 -3.93 -11.56 -9.17
C PHE A 104 -5.43 -11.34 -8.97
N TYR A 105 -5.85 -11.34 -7.72
CA TYR A 105 -7.24 -11.18 -7.34
C TYR A 105 -7.37 -10.25 -6.16
N PHE A 106 -8.34 -9.33 -6.23
CA PHE A 106 -8.73 -8.51 -5.10
C PHE A 106 -10.22 -8.14 -5.23
N ASP A 107 -11.00 -8.41 -4.18
CA ASP A 107 -12.42 -8.02 -4.03
C ASP A 107 -13.26 -8.17 -5.31
N GLY A 108 -13.27 -9.38 -5.89
CA GLY A 108 -14.02 -9.68 -7.11
C GLY A 108 -13.38 -9.22 -8.43
N THR A 109 -12.23 -8.56 -8.40
CA THR A 109 -11.50 -8.10 -9.59
C THR A 109 -10.30 -8.98 -9.87
N TYR A 110 -10.16 -9.40 -11.13
CA TYR A 110 -9.00 -10.17 -11.61
C TYR A 110 -8.05 -9.27 -12.37
N TYR A 111 -6.76 -9.45 -12.11
CA TYR A 111 -5.68 -8.74 -12.78
C TYR A 111 -4.72 -9.75 -13.40
N GLN A 112 -4.16 -9.43 -14.56
CA GLN A 112 -3.08 -10.19 -15.19
C GLN A 112 -1.80 -9.36 -15.20
N LEU A 113 -0.66 -9.96 -14.90
CA LEU A 113 0.63 -9.33 -15.15
C LEU A 113 0.76 -9.03 -16.64
N ASN A 114 0.94 -7.77 -17.01
CA ASN A 114 1.11 -7.39 -18.40
C ASN A 114 2.11 -6.25 -18.54
N GLY A 115 3.29 -6.53 -19.10
CA GLY A 115 4.37 -5.56 -19.24
C GLY A 115 4.75 -4.93 -17.88
N PRO A 116 4.81 -3.59 -17.75
CA PRO A 116 5.21 -2.94 -16.51
C PRO A 116 4.09 -2.79 -15.46
N GLY A 117 2.90 -3.36 -15.70
CA GLY A 117 1.76 -3.17 -14.80
C GLY A 117 0.77 -4.33 -14.84
N PHE A 118 -0.44 -4.07 -14.36
CA PHE A 118 -1.45 -5.09 -14.13
C PHE A 118 -2.74 -4.73 -14.88
N LEU A 119 -3.18 -5.63 -15.76
CA LEU A 119 -4.36 -5.43 -16.59
C LEU A 119 -5.59 -6.04 -15.90
N VAL A 120 -6.65 -5.24 -15.72
CA VAL A 120 -7.95 -5.75 -15.30
C VAL A 120 -8.53 -6.62 -16.41
N VAL A 121 -8.84 -7.86 -16.08
CA VAL A 121 -9.35 -8.86 -17.03
C VAL A 121 -10.65 -9.46 -16.54
N GLU A 122 -11.38 -10.08 -17.47
CA GLU A 122 -12.46 -10.98 -17.08
C GLU A 122 -11.90 -12.17 -16.27
N PRO A 123 -12.73 -12.82 -15.42
CA PRO A 123 -12.31 -14.01 -14.72
C PRO A 123 -11.75 -15.05 -15.71
N PRO A 124 -10.48 -15.45 -15.60
CA PRO A 124 -9.91 -16.38 -16.56
C PRO A 124 -10.56 -17.76 -16.39
N ILE A 125 -10.75 -18.47 -17.50
CA ILE A 125 -11.39 -19.79 -17.49
C ILE A 125 -10.53 -20.75 -16.66
N GLY A 126 -11.14 -21.35 -15.63
CA GLY A 126 -10.43 -22.22 -14.68
C GLY A 126 -9.84 -21.49 -13.47
N ALA A 127 -10.07 -20.18 -13.34
CA ALA A 127 -9.79 -19.47 -12.11
C ALA A 127 -10.61 -20.04 -10.94
N PRO A 128 -10.05 -20.06 -9.72
CA PRO A 128 -10.82 -20.36 -8.53
C PRO A 128 -12.00 -19.41 -8.37
N ALA A 129 -13.09 -19.92 -7.80
CA ALA A 129 -14.32 -19.15 -7.67
C ALA A 129 -14.09 -17.90 -6.82
N PRO A 130 -14.75 -16.77 -7.13
CA PRO A 130 -14.62 -15.55 -6.34
C PRO A 130 -14.86 -15.75 -4.85
N ALA A 131 -15.79 -16.65 -4.46
CA ALA A 131 -16.07 -16.96 -3.06
C ALA A 131 -14.86 -17.59 -2.34
N ASP A 132 -14.13 -18.49 -3.00
CA ASP A 132 -12.95 -19.15 -2.43
C ASP A 132 -11.77 -18.18 -2.31
N MET A 133 -11.69 -17.22 -3.23
CA MET A 133 -10.68 -16.17 -3.21
C MET A 133 -11.00 -15.11 -2.14
N ASN A 134 -12.26 -14.70 -2.03
CA ASN A 134 -12.70 -13.76 -0.99
C ASN A 134 -12.58 -14.35 0.42
N SER A 135 -12.84 -15.65 0.61
CA SER A 135 -12.62 -16.29 1.91
C SER A 135 -11.14 -16.30 2.30
N LYS A 136 -10.24 -16.59 1.36
CA LYS A 136 -8.78 -16.49 1.56
C LYS A 136 -8.33 -15.07 1.92
N LEU A 137 -8.95 -14.06 1.32
CA LEU A 137 -8.66 -12.65 1.62
C LEU A 137 -9.22 -12.24 3.00
N ALA A 138 -10.34 -12.82 3.41
CA ALA A 138 -11.00 -12.57 4.68
C ALA A 138 -10.39 -13.34 5.88
N GLU A 139 -9.25 -14.01 5.71
CA GLU A 139 -8.49 -14.65 6.80
C GLU A 139 -7.29 -13.78 7.25
N PRO A 140 -7.47 -12.65 7.95
CA PRO A 140 -6.36 -11.81 8.40
C PRO A 140 -5.49 -12.47 9.50
N ASN A 141 -5.92 -13.59 10.09
CA ASN A 141 -5.25 -14.24 11.25
C ASN A 141 -4.82 -15.71 11.03
N LYS A 142 -4.82 -16.25 9.80
CA LYS A 142 -4.30 -17.62 9.54
C LYS A 142 -2.93 -17.66 8.85
N ILE A 143 -2.27 -16.50 8.72
CA ILE A 143 -0.94 -16.37 8.10
C ILE A 143 0.09 -15.85 9.13
N THR A 144 0.06 -16.38 10.36
CA THR A 144 1.23 -16.35 11.27
C THR A 144 1.42 -17.67 12.02
N SER A 145 0.95 -18.80 11.47
CA SER A 145 1.56 -20.10 11.78
C SER A 145 2.42 -20.54 10.60
N LYS A 146 3.45 -19.74 10.28
CA LYS A 146 4.70 -20.32 9.80
C LYS A 146 5.04 -21.39 10.85
N PRO A 147 5.29 -22.67 10.52
CA PRO A 147 6.03 -23.49 11.47
C PRO A 147 7.30 -22.69 11.72
N GLU A 148 7.47 -22.19 12.94
CA GLU A 148 8.75 -21.64 13.38
C GLU A 148 9.80 -22.61 12.82
N PRO A 149 10.74 -22.16 11.96
CA PRO A 149 11.80 -23.05 11.55
C PRO A 149 12.40 -23.48 12.86
N THR A 150 12.25 -24.76 13.23
CA THR A 150 12.89 -25.30 14.42
C THR A 150 14.35 -25.02 14.17
N MET A 151 14.87 -23.96 14.80
CA MET A 151 16.28 -23.67 14.72
C MET A 151 16.94 -24.96 15.21
N PRO A 152 17.85 -25.57 14.44
CA PRO A 152 18.71 -26.56 15.04
C PRO A 152 19.35 -25.87 16.24
N ASP A 153 19.09 -26.44 17.41
CA ASP A 153 19.54 -25.95 18.69
C ASP A 153 21.02 -25.61 18.58
N ALA A 154 21.35 -24.31 18.52
CA ALA A 154 22.73 -23.86 18.45
C ALA A 154 23.35 -23.92 19.86
N SER A 155 23.27 -25.10 20.47
CA SER A 155 24.13 -25.52 21.57
C SER A 155 25.48 -25.92 20.95
N TYR A 156 26.27 -24.93 20.54
CA TYR A 156 27.72 -25.16 20.48
C TYR A 156 28.20 -25.30 21.92
N SER A 157 28.35 -26.56 22.31
CA SER A 157 29.10 -27.00 23.49
C SER A 157 30.45 -26.27 23.53
N THR A 158 30.66 -25.48 24.57
CA THR A 158 32.00 -25.08 25.02
C THR A 158 32.50 -26.12 26.01
N ASP A 159 32.70 -27.36 25.55
CA ASP A 159 33.42 -28.37 26.33
C ASP A 159 34.87 -28.47 25.87
N ALA A 160 35.70 -27.84 26.70
CA ALA A 160 37.11 -28.11 26.95
C ALA A 160 37.71 -29.34 26.25
N VAL A 161 38.65 -29.11 25.33
CA VAL A 161 39.75 -30.05 25.09
C VAL A 161 40.90 -29.65 26.00
N LYS A 162 41.03 -30.37 27.13
CA LYS A 162 42.24 -30.37 27.96
C LYS A 162 42.91 -31.75 27.86
N THR A 163 44.18 -31.73 27.42
CA THR A 163 45.28 -32.72 27.62
C THR A 163 45.18 -34.11 26.98
N SER A 164 46.13 -34.45 26.10
CA SER A 164 47.33 -35.27 26.43
C SER A 164 48.03 -35.80 25.17
N ASN A 165 49.28 -35.38 24.93
CA ASN A 165 50.49 -36.23 24.84
C ASN A 165 51.72 -35.38 24.54
#